data_AF-A0A7Y4X2X8-F1
#
_entry.id   AF-A0A7Y4X2X8-F1
#
_cell.length_a   1.000
_cell.length_b   1.000
_cell.length_c   1.000
_cell.angle_alpha   90.00
_cell.angle_beta   90.00
_cell.angle_gamma   90.00
#
_symmetry.space_group_name_H-M   'P 1'
#
loop_
_entity.id
_entity.type
_entity.pdbx_description
1 polymer ?
#
loop_
_entity_poly.entity_id
_entity_poly.type
_entity_poly.pdbx_seq_one_letter_code
_entity_poly.pdbx_strand_id
1 'polypeptide(L)'
;MATTIAVHIPESLFQKLKHAADLTHRSVEDVTVTSLEAALPVMSNLPPEVANELAAMHLLSDAALWAATSPSLPLTEEARLTQLNAEAGERDLTPAEEAEQQRLITAYHRSVLRRAKALAILSQRGHSIPVN
;
A
#
# COMPACT_ATOMS: atom_id res chain seq x y z
N MET A 1 4.51 -18.05 -10.65
CA MET A 1 5.81 -18.74 -10.80
C MET A 1 6.62 -18.44 -9.56
N ALA A 2 7.16 -19.46 -8.88
CA ALA A 2 7.93 -19.28 -7.64
C ALA A 2 9.43 -19.44 -7.94
N THR A 3 10.26 -18.52 -7.45
CA THR A 3 11.72 -18.54 -7.60
C THR A 3 12.35 -18.66 -6.22
N THR A 4 13.12 -19.72 -5.99
CA THR A 4 13.80 -19.97 -4.71
C THR A 4 15.18 -19.35 -4.70
N ILE A 5 15.51 -18.59 -3.65
CA ILE A 5 16.81 -17.95 -3.46
C ILE A 5 17.37 -18.38 -2.10
N ALA A 6 18.59 -18.92 -2.08
CA ALA A 6 19.28 -19.27 -0.83
C ALA A 6 20.05 -18.05 -0.30
N VAL A 7 19.70 -17.59 0.90
CA VAL A 7 20.30 -16.41 1.53
C VAL A 7 20.91 -16.81 2.87
N HIS A 8 22.15 -16.39 3.11
CA HIS A 8 22.80 -16.56 4.41
C HIS A 8 22.38 -15.40 5.32
N ILE A 9 21.62 -15.71 6.38
CA ILE A 9 21.17 -14.72 7.36
C ILE A 9 21.87 -14.93 8.70
N PRO A 10 22.10 -13.86 9.50
CA PRO A 10 22.60 -14.00 10.85
C PRO A 10 21.65 -14.83 11.72
N GLU A 11 22.18 -15.67 12.61
CA GLU A 11 21.40 -16.53 13.51
C GLU A 11 20.37 -15.71 14.33
N SER A 12 20.75 -14.50 14.76
CA SER A 12 19.87 -13.60 15.50
C SER A 12 18.64 -13.16 14.71
N LEU A 13 18.73 -13.08 13.37
CA LEU A 13 17.61 -12.76 12.50
C LEU A 13 16.71 -14.00 12.30
N PHE A 14 17.31 -15.18 12.13
CA PHE A 14 16.56 -16.43 12.03
C PHE A 14 15.70 -16.68 13.27
N GLN A 15 16.25 -16.47 14.47
CA GLN A 15 15.51 -16.63 15.72
C GLN A 15 14.31 -15.68 15.84
N LYS A 16 14.43 -14.43 15.36
CA LYS A 16 13.32 -13.48 15.33
C LYS A 16 12.21 -13.94 14.37
N LEU A 17 12.58 -14.40 13.18
CA LEU A 17 11.63 -14.92 12.19
C LEU A 17 10.93 -16.18 12.71
N LYS A 18 11.68 -17.09 13.36
CA LYS A 18 11.13 -18.28 14.00
C LYS A 18 10.15 -17.93 15.11
N HIS A 19 10.49 -16.98 15.97
CA HIS A 19 9.59 -16.55 17.05
C HIS A 19 8.28 -15.97 16.50
N ALA A 20 8.35 -15.14 15.45
CA ALA A 20 7.16 -14.60 14.79
C ALA A 20 6.32 -15.69 14.09
N ALA A 21 6.98 -16.68 13.49
CA ALA A 21 6.31 -17.85 12.90
C ALA A 21 5.57 -18.69 13.95
N ASP A 22 6.21 -18.97 15.08
CA ASP A 22 5.62 -19.71 16.21
C ASP A 22 4.39 -18.96 16.78
N LEU A 23 4.47 -17.63 16.92
CA LEU A 23 3.36 -16.80 17.41
C LEU A 23 2.18 -16.69 16.43
N THR A 24 2.45 -16.74 15.13
CA THR A 24 1.44 -16.57 14.08
C THR A 24 0.94 -17.89 13.51
N HIS A 25 1.43 -19.03 14.02
CA HIS A 25 1.17 -20.37 13.49
C HIS A 25 1.44 -20.49 11.97
N ARG A 26 2.45 -19.77 11.48
CA ARG A 26 2.87 -19.76 10.07
C ARG A 26 4.24 -20.41 9.93
N SER A 27 4.62 -20.75 8.70
CA SER A 27 6.00 -21.19 8.44
C SER A 27 6.98 -20.02 8.55
N VAL A 28 8.24 -20.31 8.85
CA VAL A 28 9.31 -19.30 8.84
C VAL A 28 9.47 -18.69 7.44
N GLU A 29 9.27 -19.48 6.39
CA GLU A 29 9.29 -19.03 5.01
C GLU A 29 8.20 -17.99 4.74
N ASP A 30 6.95 -18.27 5.12
CA ASP A 30 5.83 -17.34 4.94
C ASP A 30 6.05 -16.01 5.65
N VAL A 31 6.54 -16.06 6.89
CA VAL A 31 6.88 -14.86 7.66
C VAL A 31 8.05 -14.10 7.04
N THR A 32 9.03 -14.82 6.49
CA THR A 32 10.18 -14.22 5.80
C THR A 32 9.74 -13.51 4.52
N VAL A 33 8.90 -14.15 3.70
CA VAL A 33 8.35 -13.55 2.48
C VAL A 33 7.55 -12.30 2.82
N THR A 34 6.61 -12.37 3.77
CA THR A 34 5.83 -11.19 4.19
C THR A 34 6.70 -10.06 4.75
N SER A 35 7.74 -10.39 5.52
CA SER A 35 8.66 -9.39 6.06
C SER A 35 9.51 -8.76 4.95
N LEU A 36 9.92 -9.55 3.96
CA LEU A 36 10.66 -9.07 2.80
C LEU A 36 9.79 -8.20 1.90
N GLU A 37 8.52 -8.55 1.68
CA GLU A 37 7.54 -7.72 0.95
C GLU A 37 7.29 -6.38 1.65
N ALA A 38 7.26 -6.35 2.99
CA ALA A 38 7.10 -5.12 3.75
C ALA A 38 8.38 -4.26 3.80
N ALA A 39 9.56 -4.90 3.76
CA ALA A 39 10.85 -4.22 3.87
C ALA A 39 11.41 -3.76 2.51
N LEU A 40 11.13 -4.51 1.44
CA LEU A 40 11.44 -4.06 0.10
C LEU A 40 10.50 -2.91 -0.23
N PRO A 41 11.02 -1.75 -0.70
CA PRO A 41 10.14 -0.83 -1.39
C PRO A 41 9.51 -1.62 -2.52
N VAL A 42 8.18 -1.66 -2.59
CA VAL A 42 7.49 -2.06 -3.82
C VAL A 42 8.25 -1.33 -4.91
N MET A 43 8.95 -2.06 -5.79
CA MET A 43 9.56 -1.48 -6.96
C MET A 43 8.41 -0.89 -7.74
N SER A 44 8.16 0.38 -7.47
CA SER A 44 6.97 1.02 -7.88
C SER A 44 7.16 1.29 -9.36
N ASN A 45 6.48 0.51 -10.20
CA ASN A 45 6.02 0.95 -11.52
C ASN A 45 5.00 2.10 -11.36
N LEU A 46 5.22 3.00 -10.41
CA LEU A 46 4.40 4.18 -10.22
C LEU A 46 4.77 5.16 -11.33
N PRO A 47 3.76 5.82 -11.91
CA PRO A 47 4.01 6.95 -12.78
C PRO A 47 4.95 7.94 -12.09
N PRO A 48 5.94 8.51 -12.81
CA PRO A 48 6.92 9.43 -12.23
C PRO A 48 6.30 10.57 -11.41
N GLU A 49 5.13 11.04 -11.83
CA GLU A 49 4.35 12.05 -11.12
C GLU A 49 3.98 11.61 -9.69
N VAL A 50 3.50 10.39 -9.52
CA VAL A 50 3.14 9.84 -8.20
C VAL A 50 4.39 9.61 -7.36
N ALA A 51 5.46 9.08 -7.96
CA ALA A 51 6.73 8.89 -7.24
C ALA A 51 7.31 10.22 -6.71
N ASN A 52 7.30 11.26 -7.54
CA ASN A 52 7.77 12.60 -7.18
C ASN A 52 6.92 13.23 -6.08
N GLU A 53 5.60 13.11 -6.17
CA GLU A 53 4.69 13.55 -5.11
C GLU A 53 5.02 12.86 -3.77
N LEU A 54 5.11 11.53 -3.75
CA LEU A 54 5.38 10.77 -2.53
C LEU A 54 6.76 11.09 -1.94
N ALA A 55 7.75 11.40 -2.79
CA ALA A 55 9.06 11.86 -2.34
C ALA A 55 8.98 13.25 -1.69
N ALA A 56 8.26 14.19 -2.31
CA ALA A 56 8.07 15.55 -1.79
C ALA A 56 7.34 15.58 -0.42
N MET A 57 6.56 14.55 -0.09
CA MET A 57 5.88 14.44 1.20
C MET A 57 6.82 14.50 2.41
N HIS A 58 8.08 14.08 2.27
CA HIS A 58 9.08 14.17 3.34
C HIS A 58 9.36 15.62 3.78
N LEU A 59 9.11 16.59 2.91
CA LEU A 59 9.30 18.02 3.17
C LEU A 59 8.08 18.66 3.86
N LEU A 60 6.98 17.93 4.01
CA LEU A 60 5.76 18.45 4.63
C LEU A 60 5.89 18.56 6.15
N SER A 61 5.18 19.54 6.72
CA SER A 61 4.98 19.65 8.16
C SER A 61 4.10 18.53 8.70
N ASP A 62 4.16 18.26 10.00
CA ASP A 62 3.33 17.23 10.63
C ASP A 62 1.82 17.50 10.44
N ALA A 63 1.40 18.77 10.53
CA ALA A 63 0.01 19.15 10.27
C ALA A 63 -0.42 18.82 8.83
N ALA A 64 0.45 19.08 7.85
CA ALA A 64 0.17 18.76 6.45
C ALA A 64 0.18 17.24 6.19
N LEU A 65 1.04 16.49 6.88
CA LEU A 65 1.04 15.03 6.84
C LEU A 65 -0.24 14.44 7.43
N TRP A 66 -0.70 14.95 8.57
CA TRP A 66 -1.99 14.55 9.14
C TRP A 66 -3.16 14.88 8.21
N ALA A 67 -3.15 16.05 7.55
CA ALA A 67 -4.17 16.35 6.53
C ALA A 67 -4.12 15.36 5.35
N ALA A 68 -2.92 14.87 5.00
CA ALA A 68 -2.72 13.88 3.94
C ALA A 68 -3.11 12.45 4.32
N THR A 69 -3.43 12.16 5.60
CA THR A 69 -3.96 10.85 6.01
C THR A 69 -5.45 10.67 5.67
N SER A 70 -6.14 11.76 5.35
CA SER A 70 -7.53 11.74 4.90
C SER A 70 -7.64 11.23 3.44
N PRO A 71 -8.72 10.51 3.09
CA PRO A 71 -9.01 10.16 1.70
C PRO A 71 -9.01 11.39 0.80
N SER A 72 -8.30 11.32 -0.33
CA SER A 72 -8.31 12.37 -1.35
C SER A 72 -9.30 12.09 -2.49
N LEU A 73 -9.81 10.86 -2.59
CA LEU A 73 -10.87 10.52 -3.54
C LEU A 73 -12.22 11.00 -2.98
N PRO A 74 -13.00 11.80 -3.71
CA PRO A 74 -14.35 12.20 -3.31
C PRO A 74 -15.27 10.99 -3.11
N LEU A 75 -16.16 11.06 -2.12
CA LEU A 75 -17.13 10.00 -1.83
C LEU A 75 -18.02 9.66 -3.04
N THR A 76 -18.34 10.65 -3.88
CA THR A 76 -19.12 10.44 -5.12
C THR A 76 -18.36 9.60 -6.14
N GLU A 77 -17.04 9.80 -6.25
CA GLU A 77 -16.18 9.01 -7.14
C GLU A 77 -15.94 7.59 -6.59
N GLU A 78 -15.84 7.43 -5.28
CA GLU A 78 -15.76 6.11 -4.63
C GLU A 78 -17.07 5.30 -4.81
N ALA A 79 -18.22 5.96 -4.65
CA ALA A 79 -19.52 5.35 -4.91
C ALA A 79 -19.66 4.95 -6.39
N ARG A 80 -19.19 5.80 -7.32
CA ARG A 80 -19.20 5.50 -8.75
C ARG A 80 -18.31 4.32 -9.10
N LEU A 81 -17.12 4.23 -8.50
CA LEU A 81 -16.22 3.09 -8.68
C LEU A 81 -16.88 1.80 -8.18
N THR A 82 -17.54 1.86 -7.02
CA THR A 82 -18.28 0.71 -6.46
C THR A 82 -19.39 0.25 -7.40
N GLN A 83 -20.14 1.19 -7.97
CA GLN A 83 -21.18 0.91 -8.96
C GLN A 83 -20.60 0.23 -10.21
N LEU A 84 -19.55 0.79 -10.81
CA LEU A 84 -18.91 0.21 -12.00
C LEU A 84 -18.35 -1.19 -11.75
N ASN A 85 -17.80 -1.44 -10.57
CA ASN A 85 -17.34 -2.78 -10.18
C ASN A 85 -18.50 -3.79 -10.06
N ALA A 86 -19.66 -3.36 -9.56
CA ALA A 86 -20.85 -4.19 -9.49
C ALA A 86 -21.38 -4.50 -10.91
N GLU A 87 -21.48 -3.48 -11.77
CA GLU A 87 -21.94 -3.63 -13.15
C GLU A 87 -21.01 -4.55 -13.96
N ALA A 88 -19.69 -4.45 -13.79
CA ALA A 88 -18.71 -5.34 -14.41
C ALA A 88 -18.84 -6.82 -14.00
N GLY A 89 -19.44 -7.09 -12.83
CA GLY A 89 -19.75 -8.44 -12.38
C GLY A 89 -21.04 -9.02 -12.97
N GLU A 90 -21.93 -8.15 -13.47
CA GLU A 90 -23.24 -8.52 -14.03
C GLU A 90 -23.25 -8.53 -15.56
N ARG A 91 -22.45 -7.65 -16.18
CA ARG A 91 -22.35 -7.48 -17.63
C ARG A 91 -20.97 -6.98 -18.03
N ASP A 92 -20.65 -7.10 -19.31
CA ASP A 92 -19.51 -6.39 -19.87
C ASP A 92 -19.73 -4.87 -19.79
N LEU A 93 -18.69 -4.15 -19.37
CA LEU A 93 -18.69 -2.70 -19.37
C LEU A 93 -18.54 -2.18 -20.81
N THR A 94 -19.14 -1.03 -21.09
CA THR A 94 -18.87 -0.31 -22.32
C THR A 94 -17.45 0.26 -22.30
N PRO A 95 -16.83 0.55 -23.45
CA PRO A 95 -15.48 1.13 -23.49
C PRO A 95 -15.35 2.45 -22.71
N ALA A 96 -16.42 3.23 -22.62
CA ALA A 96 -16.45 4.47 -21.83
C ALA A 96 -16.46 4.18 -20.32
N GLU A 97 -17.21 3.17 -19.89
CA GLU A 97 -17.27 2.73 -18.50
C GLU A 97 -15.97 2.09 -18.04
N GLU A 98 -15.31 1.28 -18.88
CA GLU A 98 -13.99 0.72 -18.59
C GLU A 98 -12.93 1.82 -18.41
N ALA A 99 -12.94 2.83 -19.29
CA ALA A 99 -12.04 3.97 -19.18
C ALA A 99 -12.31 4.79 -17.90
N GLU A 100 -13.58 5.00 -17.56
CA GLU A 100 -13.99 5.66 -16.31
C GLU A 100 -13.53 4.85 -15.09
N GLN A 101 -13.78 3.55 -15.07
CA GLN A 101 -13.39 2.64 -14.01
C GLN A 101 -11.87 2.64 -13.80
N GLN A 102 -11.08 2.54 -14.88
CA GLN A 102 -9.62 2.54 -14.79
C GLN A 102 -9.08 3.88 -14.24
N ARG A 103 -9.68 5.01 -14.62
CA ARG A 103 -9.35 6.33 -14.05
C ARG A 103 -9.63 6.36 -12.55
N LEU A 104 -10.78 5.86 -12.12
CA LEU A 104 -11.20 5.84 -10.72
C LEU A 104 -10.33 4.90 -9.87
N ILE A 105 -9.99 3.71 -10.37
CA ILE A 105 -9.05 2.78 -9.73
C ILE A 105 -7.68 3.46 -9.53
N THR A 106 -7.19 4.16 -10.56
CA THR A 106 -5.90 4.87 -10.48
C THR A 106 -5.94 5.97 -9.42
N ALA A 107 -7.02 6.76 -9.37
CA ALA A 107 -7.21 7.80 -8.37
C ALA A 107 -7.33 7.23 -6.95
N TYR A 108 -8.05 6.12 -6.79
CA TYR A 108 -8.19 5.38 -5.54
C TYR A 108 -6.82 4.88 -5.03
N HIS A 109 -6.05 4.18 -5.87
CA HIS A 109 -4.72 3.69 -5.49
C HIS A 109 -3.77 4.83 -5.09
N ARG A 110 -3.79 5.95 -5.83
CA ARG A 110 -3.01 7.13 -5.47
C ARG A 110 -3.41 7.70 -4.11
N SER A 111 -4.72 7.78 -3.82
CA SER A 111 -5.24 8.20 -2.52
C SER A 111 -4.73 7.31 -1.39
N VAL A 112 -4.79 5.98 -1.56
CA VAL A 112 -4.29 5.00 -0.57
C VAL A 112 -2.78 5.17 -0.34
N LEU A 113 -1.99 5.25 -1.40
CA LEU A 113 -0.53 5.40 -1.29
C LEU A 113 -0.11 6.68 -0.58
N ARG A 114 -0.77 7.80 -0.88
CA ARG A 114 -0.52 9.08 -0.21
C ARG A 114 -0.77 8.97 1.29
N ARG A 115 -1.89 8.34 1.70
CA ARG A 115 -2.21 8.14 3.11
C ARG A 115 -1.20 7.23 3.81
N ALA A 116 -0.86 6.10 3.19
CA ALA A 116 0.14 5.18 3.72
C ALA A 116 1.50 5.86 3.89
N LYS A 117 1.93 6.67 2.92
CA LYS A 117 3.17 7.43 3.00
C LYS A 117 3.14 8.47 4.11
N ALA A 118 2.04 9.21 4.26
CA ALA A 118 1.87 10.17 5.35
C ALA A 118 1.99 9.50 6.72
N LEU A 119 1.29 8.38 6.94
CA LEU A 119 1.34 7.61 8.18
C LEU A 119 2.75 7.07 8.45
N ALA A 120 3.44 6.55 7.43
CA ALA A 120 4.81 6.07 7.56
C ALA A 120 5.78 7.18 7.99
N ILE A 121 5.67 8.39 7.40
CA ILE A 121 6.50 9.54 7.79
C ILE A 121 6.17 9.98 9.23
N LEU A 122 4.89 10.08 9.59
CA LEU A 122 4.47 10.44 10.94
C LEU A 122 4.99 9.45 11.98
N SER A 123 4.92 8.15 11.69
CA SER A 123 5.48 7.10 12.55
C SER A 123 7.00 7.25 12.70
N GLN A 124 7.73 7.51 11.61
CA GLN A 124 9.18 7.78 11.65
C GLN A 124 9.52 9.02 12.48
N ARG A 125 8.63 10.01 12.53
CA ARG A 125 8.77 11.22 13.37
C ARG A 125 8.35 11.01 14.83
N GLY A 126 7.96 9.80 15.22
CA GLY A 126 7.62 9.44 16.59
C GLY A 126 6.16 9.68 16.97
N HIS A 127 5.26 9.94 16.01
CA HIS A 127 3.83 10.05 16.27
C HIS A 127 3.19 8.67 16.46
N SER A 128 2.30 8.55 17.44
CA SER A 128 1.46 7.37 17.62
C SER A 128 0.40 7.31 16.52
N ILE A 129 0.49 6.31 15.65
CA ILE A 129 -0.49 6.11 14.58
C ILE A 129 -1.73 5.42 15.16
N PRO A 130 -2.94 6.03 15.07
CA PRO A 130 -4.15 5.36 15.48
C PRO A 130 -4.40 4.16 14.56
N VAL A 131 -4.54 2.98 15.16
CA VAL A 131 -5.07 1.78 14.49
C VAL A 131 -6.58 1.93 14.46
N ASN A 132 -7.15 2.16 13.28
CA ASN A 132 -8.60 2.08 13.04
C ASN A 132 -8.94 0.74 12.40
#